data_AF-F4GK98-F1
#
_entry.id   AF-F4GK98-F1
#
_cell.length_a   1.000
_cell.length_b   1.000
_cell.length_c   1.000
_cell.angle_alpha   90.00
_cell.angle_beta   90.00
_cell.angle_gamma   90.00
#
_symmetry.space_group_name_H-M   'P 1'
#
loop_
_entity.id
_entity.type
_entity.pdbx_description
1 polymer ?
#
loop_
_entity_poly.entity_id
_entity_poly.type
_entity_poly.pdbx_seq_one_letter_code
_entity_poly.pdbx_strand_id
1 'polypeptide(L)'
;MFSNEDSGKILIKDVKENSLLENATVLNILEWMSRDKAKRELKTCGMTLDLDKPLLLVASNIDKFSPRSNSHERFLMMCKVENMFISYLSRKFMFVHASDANKNMFWVLQPKGALEKSLSYCKHLLEEIQEHSSKSHALSISIVYDKFVPFEELHDKYRLLRSILLQISIQGEGQVLANSLFYQDRHIPLAEISESTYLNDLENMKNALISGDVDAVDAVLHDILYSQQNTVAIHSLRMYHSVCDIILSYIEDMGMSDSLLSLPSVFEIFHQYEDRAIFYDKVSALSRILIEQRKQLYSSRREALIHRINNFISANLSSDLSLQIISDTFYVNPSYLSRIYKQAIGHTVGEEITDRRMEMAKKLLLRMEYKVSHIAHDIGYKSAAYFTRVFKKREGDSPQVWRERNMENRLEKK
;
A
#
# COMPACT_ATOMS: atom_id res chain seq x y z
N MET A 1 -17.46 53.81 35.77
CA MET A 1 -16.48 53.04 34.98
C MET A 1 -16.49 51.61 35.50
N PHE A 2 -17.30 50.74 34.90
CA PHE A 2 -17.26 49.30 35.15
C PHE A 2 -16.96 48.66 33.80
N SER A 3 -15.77 48.09 33.65
CA SER A 3 -15.37 47.27 32.51
C SER A 3 -15.62 45.80 32.87
N ASN A 4 -16.75 45.26 32.41
CA ASN A 4 -17.00 43.83 32.33
C ASN A 4 -16.42 43.32 31.00
N GLU A 5 -15.19 42.84 31.02
CA GLU A 5 -14.60 42.00 29.96
C GLU A 5 -14.43 40.58 30.50
N ASP A 6 -15.51 39.80 30.62
CA ASP A 6 -15.35 38.36 30.91
C ASP A 6 -16.51 37.44 30.47
N SER A 7 -17.46 37.92 29.66
CA SER A 7 -18.64 37.12 29.26
C SER A 7 -18.60 36.56 27.82
N GLY A 8 -17.46 36.64 27.13
CA GLY A 8 -17.35 36.29 25.70
C GLY A 8 -16.61 34.99 25.35
N LYS A 9 -15.96 34.32 26.32
CA LYS A 9 -15.08 33.16 26.04
C LYS A 9 -15.68 31.77 26.30
N ILE A 10 -16.93 31.69 26.78
CA ILE A 10 -17.55 30.42 27.19
C ILE A 10 -18.33 29.70 26.06
N LEU A 11 -18.60 30.31 24.89
CA LEU A 11 -19.66 29.79 24.00
C LEU A 11 -19.26 29.13 22.66
N ILE A 12 -17.99 28.82 22.40
CA ILE A 12 -17.58 28.10 21.16
C ILE A 12 -16.85 26.78 21.45
N LYS A 13 -16.17 26.68 22.59
CA LYS A 13 -15.48 25.44 23.01
C LYS A 13 -16.48 24.40 23.50
N ASP A 14 -17.41 24.82 24.36
CA ASP A 14 -18.41 23.93 24.97
C ASP A 14 -19.40 23.35 23.93
N VAL A 15 -19.74 24.08 22.88
CA VAL A 15 -20.65 23.61 21.81
C VAL A 15 -19.98 22.56 20.91
N LYS A 16 -18.67 22.67 20.65
CA LYS A 16 -17.90 21.67 19.88
C LYS A 16 -17.51 20.45 20.73
N GLU A 17 -17.21 20.65 22.01
CA GLU A 17 -16.90 19.56 22.95
C GLU A 17 -18.14 18.68 23.19
N ASN A 18 -19.34 19.28 23.30
CA ASN A 18 -20.58 18.50 23.42
C ASN A 18 -20.87 17.66 22.17
N SER A 19 -20.68 18.21 20.97
CA SER A 19 -20.93 17.51 19.70
C SER A 19 -20.03 16.27 19.51
N LEU A 20 -18.75 16.35 19.86
CA LEU A 20 -17.84 15.20 19.76
C LEU A 20 -18.16 14.13 20.81
N LEU A 21 -18.50 14.55 22.03
CA LEU A 21 -18.90 13.66 23.10
C LEU A 21 -20.22 12.95 22.79
N GLU A 22 -21.21 13.66 22.24
CA GLU A 22 -22.48 13.11 21.77
C GLU A 22 -22.24 12.05 20.69
N ASN A 23 -21.43 12.37 19.68
CA ASN A 23 -21.08 11.44 18.60
C ASN A 23 -20.42 10.15 19.14
N ALA A 24 -19.39 10.30 19.99
CA ALA A 24 -18.70 9.17 20.61
C ALA A 24 -19.63 8.34 21.50
N THR A 25 -20.54 9.00 22.22
CA THR A 25 -21.54 8.33 23.07
C THR A 25 -22.44 7.45 22.23
N VAL A 26 -23.01 7.99 21.15
CA VAL A 26 -23.92 7.23 20.28
C VAL A 26 -23.20 6.07 19.60
N LEU A 27 -21.97 6.24 19.11
CA LEU A 27 -21.19 5.13 18.53
C LEU A 27 -20.93 4.02 19.56
N ASN A 28 -20.52 4.37 20.77
CA ASN A 28 -20.32 3.39 21.84
C ASN A 28 -21.62 2.65 22.20
N ILE A 29 -22.78 3.33 22.13
CA ILE A 29 -24.11 2.70 22.36
C ILE A 29 -24.36 1.64 21.30
N LEU A 30 -24.07 1.97 20.04
CA LEU A 30 -24.25 1.09 18.90
C LEU A 30 -23.26 -0.09 18.87
N GLU A 31 -22.04 0.10 19.38
CA GLU A 31 -20.97 -0.91 19.26
C GLU A 31 -20.96 -1.95 20.39
N TRP A 32 -21.10 -1.51 21.65
CA TRP A 32 -20.81 -2.40 22.78
C TRP A 32 -21.48 -2.03 24.13
N MET A 33 -22.03 -0.82 24.32
CA MET A 33 -22.52 -0.42 25.65
C MET A 33 -23.80 -1.16 26.07
N SER A 34 -23.86 -1.54 27.35
CA SER A 34 -25.06 -2.09 27.97
C SER A 34 -26.16 -1.04 28.16
N ARG A 35 -27.41 -1.49 28.25
CA ARG A 35 -28.59 -0.62 28.37
C ARG A 35 -28.48 0.37 29.54
N ASP A 36 -28.09 -0.09 30.73
CA ASP A 36 -27.97 0.76 31.92
C ASP A 36 -26.86 1.81 31.79
N LYS A 37 -25.75 1.44 31.14
CA LYS A 37 -24.69 2.40 30.85
C LYS A 37 -25.16 3.43 29.82
N ALA A 38 -25.77 2.97 28.73
CA ALA A 38 -26.32 3.83 27.69
C ALA A 38 -27.36 4.84 28.24
N LYS A 39 -28.27 4.41 29.14
CA LYS A 39 -29.22 5.31 29.81
C LYS A 39 -28.52 6.42 30.60
N ARG A 40 -27.44 6.09 31.31
CA ARG A 40 -26.66 7.08 32.08
C ARG A 40 -25.96 8.07 31.16
N GLU A 41 -25.28 7.60 30.12
CA GLU A 41 -24.55 8.46 29.19
C GLU A 41 -25.51 9.38 28.40
N LEU A 42 -26.63 8.85 27.90
CA LEU A 42 -27.66 9.67 27.23
C LEU A 42 -28.16 10.80 28.13
N LYS A 43 -28.39 10.52 29.41
CA LYS A 43 -28.82 11.52 30.40
C LYS A 43 -27.73 12.57 30.64
N THR A 44 -26.47 12.17 30.74
CA THR A 44 -25.32 13.09 30.90
C THR A 44 -25.20 14.04 29.71
N CYS A 45 -25.37 13.54 28.48
CA CYS A 45 -25.32 14.34 27.26
C CYS A 45 -26.62 15.10 26.95
N GLY A 46 -27.64 15.03 27.81
CA GLY A 46 -28.93 15.70 27.56
C GLY A 46 -29.73 15.12 26.37
N MET A 47 -29.39 13.92 25.91
CA MET A 47 -30.08 13.23 24.82
C MET A 47 -31.33 12.51 25.32
N THR A 48 -32.41 12.54 24.54
CA THR A 48 -33.72 12.01 24.94
C THR A 48 -34.12 10.80 24.11
N LEU A 49 -33.83 9.60 24.62
CA LEU A 49 -34.26 8.31 24.08
C LEU A 49 -34.66 7.36 25.21
N ASP A 50 -35.80 6.70 25.05
CA ASP A 50 -36.29 5.68 25.98
C ASP A 50 -35.80 4.30 25.53
N LEU A 51 -34.70 3.82 26.11
CA LEU A 51 -34.08 2.54 25.73
C LEU A 51 -34.88 1.29 26.16
N ASP A 52 -36.00 1.46 26.86
CA ASP A 52 -36.92 0.34 27.16
C ASP A 52 -37.98 0.16 26.08
N LYS A 53 -38.08 1.09 25.13
CA LYS A 53 -38.98 1.02 23.98
C LYS A 53 -38.24 0.62 22.71
N PRO A 54 -38.96 0.08 21.70
CA PRO A 54 -38.36 -0.26 20.42
C PRO A 54 -37.69 0.93 19.73
N LEU A 55 -36.56 0.66 19.10
CA LEU A 55 -35.71 1.61 18.39
C LEU A 55 -35.59 1.18 16.93
N LEU A 56 -35.54 2.15 16.02
CA LEU A 56 -35.29 1.91 14.60
C LEU A 56 -33.90 2.45 14.25
N LEU A 57 -33.04 1.58 13.71
CA LEU A 57 -31.74 2.00 13.20
C LEU A 57 -31.84 2.31 11.71
N VAL A 58 -31.33 3.48 11.33
CA VAL A 58 -31.14 3.89 9.94
C VAL A 58 -29.67 4.23 9.76
N ALA A 59 -29.05 3.71 8.69
CA ALA A 59 -27.69 4.00 8.33
C ALA A 59 -27.66 4.60 6.92
N SER A 60 -26.84 5.60 6.69
CA SER A 60 -26.70 6.22 5.37
C SER A 60 -25.25 6.55 5.04
N ASN A 61 -24.94 6.57 3.74
CA ASN A 61 -23.65 6.96 3.20
C ASN A 61 -23.84 7.85 1.96
N ILE A 62 -22.89 8.77 1.72
CA ILE A 62 -22.81 9.53 0.47
C ILE A 62 -22.01 8.68 -0.52
N ASP A 63 -22.67 8.19 -1.59
CA ASP A 63 -22.12 7.17 -2.48
C ASP A 63 -20.90 7.66 -3.27
N LYS A 64 -20.94 8.92 -3.69
CA LYS A 64 -19.88 9.54 -4.51
C LYS A 64 -19.64 10.96 -4.07
N PHE A 65 -18.41 11.22 -3.64
CA PHE A 65 -17.89 12.58 -3.56
C PHE A 65 -17.29 12.96 -4.91
N SER A 66 -17.33 14.24 -5.28
CA SER A 66 -16.59 14.73 -6.44
C SER A 66 -15.10 14.40 -6.27
N PRO A 67 -14.40 13.88 -7.30
CA PRO A 67 -12.97 13.58 -7.24
C PRO A 67 -12.11 14.80 -6.86
N ARG A 68 -12.61 16.01 -7.14
CA ARG A 68 -11.95 17.28 -6.83
C ARG A 68 -12.21 17.78 -5.41
N SER A 69 -13.14 17.17 -4.67
CA SER A 69 -13.54 17.68 -3.36
C SER A 69 -12.54 17.32 -2.28
N ASN A 70 -12.03 18.35 -1.62
CA ASN A 70 -11.17 18.24 -0.44
C ASN A 70 -11.96 17.83 0.81
N SER A 71 -11.26 17.49 1.90
CA SER A 71 -11.88 17.04 3.15
C SER A 71 -12.89 18.02 3.73
N HIS A 72 -12.65 19.34 3.60
CA HIS A 72 -13.56 20.36 4.10
C HIS A 72 -14.88 20.40 3.32
N GLU A 73 -14.81 20.35 1.99
CA GLU A 73 -15.99 20.28 1.12
C GLU A 73 -16.81 19.01 1.38
N ARG A 74 -16.15 17.86 1.53
CA ARG A 74 -16.83 16.59 1.84
C ARG A 74 -17.54 16.68 3.19
N PHE A 75 -16.91 17.29 4.20
CA PHE A 75 -17.53 17.52 5.50
C PHE A 75 -18.76 18.44 5.39
N LEU A 76 -18.67 19.54 4.63
CA LEU A 76 -19.82 20.41 4.40
C LEU A 76 -20.97 19.69 3.69
N MET A 77 -20.67 18.79 2.74
CA MET A 77 -21.69 17.95 2.10
C MET A 77 -22.35 17.00 3.10
N MET A 78 -21.58 16.37 3.97
CA MET A 78 -22.13 15.55 5.07
C MET A 78 -23.07 16.37 5.97
N CYS A 79 -22.64 17.54 6.43
CA CYS A 79 -23.49 18.40 7.27
C CYS A 79 -24.80 18.79 6.57
N LYS A 80 -24.79 18.96 5.24
CA LYS A 80 -26.02 19.25 4.49
C LYS A 80 -26.98 18.06 4.52
N VAL A 81 -26.47 16.86 4.29
CA VAL A 81 -27.26 15.62 4.38
C VAL A 81 -27.80 15.43 5.79
N GLU A 82 -26.95 15.60 6.80
CA GLU A 82 -27.33 15.50 8.20
C GLU A 82 -28.47 16.47 8.57
N ASN A 83 -28.38 17.73 8.12
CA ASN A 83 -29.45 18.72 8.30
C ASN A 83 -30.76 18.33 7.60
N MET A 84 -30.69 17.64 6.45
CA MET A 84 -31.90 17.09 5.81
C MET A 84 -32.54 16.04 6.72
N PHE A 85 -31.77 15.05 7.19
CA PHE A 85 -32.29 14.05 8.13
C PHE A 85 -32.91 14.70 9.37
N ILE A 86 -32.24 15.67 10.00
CA ILE A 86 -32.77 16.40 11.16
C ILE A 86 -34.10 17.09 10.85
N SER A 87 -34.19 17.81 9.73
CA SER A 87 -35.39 18.58 9.36
C SER A 87 -36.60 17.68 9.06
N TYR A 88 -36.40 16.57 8.36
CA TYR A 88 -37.49 15.64 8.00
C TYR A 88 -37.91 14.77 9.20
N LEU A 89 -36.97 14.27 10.01
CA LEU A 89 -37.26 13.30 11.08
C LEU A 89 -37.80 13.96 12.36
N SER A 90 -37.35 15.16 12.71
CA SER A 90 -37.65 15.83 13.99
C SER A 90 -39.14 16.03 14.26
N ARG A 91 -39.99 16.09 13.21
CA ARG A 91 -41.43 16.28 13.35
C ARG A 91 -42.13 15.07 13.99
N LYS A 92 -41.65 13.85 13.77
CA LYS A 92 -42.34 12.60 14.18
C LYS A 92 -41.47 11.67 15.02
N PHE A 93 -40.16 11.86 15.02
CA PHE A 93 -39.22 11.02 15.75
C PHE A 93 -38.42 11.84 16.76
N MET A 94 -38.14 11.22 17.90
CA MET A 94 -36.96 11.54 18.71
C MET A 94 -35.80 10.73 18.13
N PHE A 95 -34.60 11.30 18.13
CA PHE A 95 -33.45 10.59 17.58
C PHE A 95 -32.15 11.03 18.25
N VAL A 96 -31.17 10.15 18.13
CA VAL A 96 -29.75 10.49 18.28
C VAL A 96 -29.04 10.00 17.01
N HIS A 97 -27.93 10.65 16.65
CA HIS A 97 -27.15 10.28 15.49
C HIS A 97 -25.66 10.36 15.76
N ALA A 98 -24.89 9.64 14.96
CA ALA A 98 -23.45 9.76 14.92
C ALA A 98 -22.91 9.43 13.53
N SER A 99 -21.72 9.96 13.24
CA SER A 99 -20.93 9.62 12.07
C SER A 99 -19.69 8.84 12.47
N ASP A 100 -19.37 7.77 11.74
CA ASP A 100 -18.13 7.01 11.92
C ASP A 100 -16.96 7.60 11.12
N ALA A 101 -15.76 7.02 11.31
CA ALA A 101 -14.55 7.44 10.59
C ALA A 101 -14.66 7.27 9.06
N ASN A 102 -15.52 6.35 8.60
CA ASN A 102 -15.79 6.11 7.19
C ASN A 102 -16.89 7.03 6.63
N LYS A 103 -17.34 8.02 7.42
CA LYS A 103 -18.36 9.02 7.05
C LYS A 103 -19.76 8.41 6.86
N ASN A 104 -19.99 7.21 7.38
CA ASN A 104 -21.34 6.66 7.47
C ASN A 104 -22.08 7.38 8.60
N MET A 105 -23.32 7.78 8.34
CA MET A 105 -24.21 8.41 9.30
C MET A 105 -25.21 7.38 9.84
N PHE A 106 -25.28 7.25 11.15
CA PHE A 106 -26.18 6.34 11.85
C PHE A 106 -27.20 7.13 12.66
N TRP A 107 -28.46 6.73 12.58
CA TRP A 107 -29.58 7.39 13.23
C TRP A 107 -30.38 6.35 14.02
N VAL A 108 -30.50 6.56 15.32
CA VAL A 108 -31.36 5.77 16.20
C VAL A 108 -32.65 6.54 16.41
N LEU A 109 -33.74 6.04 15.84
CA LEU A 109 -35.04 6.70 15.80
C LEU A 109 -36.02 6.05 16.77
N GLN A 110 -36.82 6.89 17.43
CA GLN A 110 -37.93 6.49 18.28
C GLN A 110 -39.16 7.34 17.98
N PRO A 111 -40.33 6.76 17.71
CA PRO A 111 -41.51 7.54 17.34
C PRO A 111 -42.04 8.34 18.54
N LYS A 112 -42.50 9.57 18.28
CA LYS A 112 -43.21 10.41 19.26
C LYS A 112 -44.66 9.95 19.49
N GLY A 113 -45.13 8.93 18.77
CA GLY A 113 -46.51 8.43 18.79
C GLY A 113 -46.61 6.93 18.48
N ALA A 114 -47.76 6.47 17.96
CA ALA A 114 -48.05 5.05 17.75
C ALA A 114 -47.10 4.35 16.75
N LEU A 115 -46.66 3.14 17.09
CA LEU A 115 -45.63 2.39 16.35
C LEU A 115 -46.10 1.84 15.00
N GLU A 116 -47.35 1.37 14.88
CA GLU A 116 -47.84 0.60 13.73
C GLU A 116 -47.73 1.31 12.37
N LYS A 117 -47.86 2.64 12.34
CA LYS A 117 -47.72 3.45 11.12
C LYS A 117 -46.35 4.13 11.01
N SER A 118 -45.50 4.00 12.03
CA SER A 118 -44.25 4.73 12.13
C SER A 118 -43.20 4.22 11.15
N LEU A 119 -43.16 2.91 10.85
CA LEU A 119 -42.15 2.35 9.93
C LEU A 119 -42.39 2.77 8.47
N SER A 120 -43.62 2.62 7.96
CA SER A 120 -43.97 3.06 6.60
C SER A 120 -43.81 4.56 6.42
N TYR A 121 -44.14 5.34 7.47
CA TYR A 121 -43.91 6.78 7.47
C TYR A 121 -42.42 7.13 7.46
N CYS A 122 -41.61 6.44 8.26
CA CYS A 122 -40.15 6.60 8.24
C CYS A 122 -39.60 6.30 6.84
N LYS A 123 -40.01 5.18 6.22
CA LYS A 123 -39.60 4.84 4.85
C LYS A 123 -39.88 6.00 3.88
N HIS A 124 -41.09 6.56 3.92
CA HIS A 124 -41.46 7.66 3.04
C HIS A 124 -40.60 8.91 3.28
N LEU A 125 -40.29 9.25 4.54
CA LEU A 125 -39.36 10.34 4.83
C LEU A 125 -37.95 10.07 4.29
N LEU A 126 -37.47 8.83 4.36
CA LEU A 126 -36.16 8.46 3.81
C LEU A 126 -36.15 8.54 2.27
N GLU A 127 -37.25 8.17 1.60
CA GLU A 127 -37.44 8.38 0.15
C GLU A 127 -37.36 9.87 -0.20
N GLU A 128 -38.07 10.73 0.54
CA GLU A 128 -38.05 12.18 0.33
C GLU A 128 -36.64 12.78 0.57
N ILE A 129 -35.92 12.34 1.60
CA ILE A 129 -34.55 12.78 1.88
C ILE A 129 -33.62 12.41 0.72
N GLN A 130 -33.69 11.16 0.25
CA GLN A 130 -32.87 10.69 -0.87
C GLN A 130 -33.17 11.45 -2.16
N GLU A 131 -34.46 11.65 -2.47
CA GLU A 131 -34.91 12.39 -3.65
C GLU A 131 -34.47 13.86 -3.60
N HIS A 132 -34.63 14.52 -2.45
CA HIS A 132 -34.21 15.91 -2.24
C HIS A 132 -32.68 16.04 -2.37
N SER A 133 -31.92 15.14 -1.76
CA SER A 133 -30.45 15.14 -1.90
C SER A 133 -30.00 15.02 -3.36
N SER A 134 -30.62 14.09 -4.10
CA SER A 134 -30.32 13.85 -5.51
C SER A 134 -30.65 15.08 -6.37
N LYS A 135 -31.87 15.63 -6.24
CA LYS A 135 -32.37 16.70 -7.11
C LYS A 135 -31.80 18.08 -6.79
N SER A 136 -31.71 18.45 -5.53
CA SER A 136 -31.33 19.83 -5.14
C SER A 136 -29.84 20.00 -4.91
N HIS A 137 -29.11 18.90 -4.66
CA HIS A 137 -27.70 18.98 -4.27
C HIS A 137 -26.77 18.09 -5.11
N ALA A 138 -27.30 17.34 -6.08
CA ALA A 138 -26.55 16.37 -6.88
C ALA A 138 -25.74 15.37 -6.03
N LEU A 139 -26.23 15.06 -4.83
CA LEU A 139 -25.60 14.13 -3.90
C LEU A 139 -26.36 12.81 -3.91
N SER A 140 -25.65 11.76 -4.31
CA SER A 140 -26.12 10.37 -4.26
C SER A 140 -25.97 9.86 -2.83
N ILE A 141 -27.07 9.47 -2.19
CA ILE A 141 -27.07 8.90 -0.83
C ILE A 141 -27.71 7.53 -0.88
N SER A 142 -27.01 6.53 -0.34
CA SER A 142 -27.62 5.25 0.00
C SER A 142 -28.08 5.22 1.44
N ILE A 143 -29.27 4.69 1.67
CA ILE A 143 -29.94 4.61 2.97
C ILE A 143 -30.39 3.17 3.20
N VAL A 144 -30.01 2.61 4.33
CA VAL A 144 -30.40 1.27 4.78
C VAL A 144 -31.09 1.41 6.12
N TYR A 145 -32.24 0.78 6.28
CA TYR A 145 -32.99 0.79 7.53
C TYR A 145 -33.50 -0.62 7.89
N ASP A 146 -33.76 -0.86 9.17
CA ASP A 146 -34.30 -2.15 9.65
C ASP A 146 -35.77 -2.01 10.10
N LYS A 147 -36.29 -2.99 10.85
CA LYS A 147 -37.50 -2.87 11.65
C LYS A 147 -37.20 -2.24 13.01
N PHE A 148 -38.25 -1.91 13.74
CA PHE A 148 -38.12 -1.56 15.16
C PHE A 148 -37.69 -2.78 15.97
N VAL A 149 -36.64 -2.62 16.77
CA VAL A 149 -36.04 -3.67 17.58
C VAL A 149 -35.87 -3.24 19.04
N PRO A 150 -35.86 -4.17 20.00
CA PRO A 150 -35.44 -3.86 21.37
C PRO A 150 -33.95 -3.47 21.42
N PHE A 151 -33.53 -2.85 22.51
CA PHE A 151 -32.14 -2.40 22.70
C PHE A 151 -31.12 -3.55 22.56
N GLU A 152 -31.47 -4.76 22.99
CA GLU A 152 -30.58 -5.92 22.97
C GLU A 152 -30.15 -6.33 21.56
N GLU A 153 -30.99 -6.06 20.55
CA GLU A 153 -30.67 -6.37 19.15
C GLU A 153 -29.93 -5.21 18.45
N LEU A 154 -29.81 -4.04 19.09
CA LEU A 154 -29.29 -2.82 18.47
C LEU A 154 -27.85 -3.00 17.97
N HIS A 155 -26.99 -3.67 18.74
CA HIS A 155 -25.59 -3.92 18.37
C HIS A 155 -25.47 -4.79 17.13
N ASP A 156 -26.28 -5.84 17.04
CA ASP A 156 -26.27 -6.75 15.90
C ASP A 156 -26.86 -6.08 14.66
N LYS A 157 -27.90 -5.25 14.83
CA LYS A 157 -28.43 -4.42 13.75
C LYS A 157 -27.43 -3.39 13.27
N TYR A 158 -26.68 -2.77 14.17
CA TYR A 158 -25.61 -1.85 13.81
C TYR A 158 -24.53 -2.52 12.95
N ARG A 159 -24.04 -3.69 13.37
CA ARG A 159 -23.06 -4.46 12.60
C ARG A 159 -23.61 -4.85 11.21
N LEU A 160 -24.87 -5.30 11.16
CA LEU A 160 -25.55 -5.67 9.92
C LEU A 160 -25.63 -4.48 8.96
N LEU A 161 -26.19 -3.35 9.40
CA LEU A 161 -26.37 -2.16 8.54
C LEU A 161 -25.03 -1.59 8.07
N ARG A 162 -24.01 -1.58 8.94
CA ARG A 162 -22.65 -1.18 8.57
C ARG A 162 -22.06 -2.10 7.50
N SER A 163 -22.28 -3.41 7.61
CA SER A 163 -21.83 -4.39 6.61
C SER A 163 -22.54 -4.22 5.25
N ILE A 164 -23.84 -3.89 5.26
CA ILE A 164 -24.62 -3.63 4.04
C ILE A 164 -24.14 -2.34 3.37
N LEU A 165 -23.93 -1.25 4.12
CA LEU A 165 -23.39 -0.01 3.56
C LEU A 165 -22.00 -0.21 2.94
N LEU A 166 -21.15 -1.01 3.58
CA LEU A 166 -19.85 -1.37 3.00
C LEU A 166 -20.04 -2.14 1.68
N GLN A 167 -20.97 -3.09 1.62
CA GLN A 167 -21.27 -3.83 0.39
C GLN A 167 -21.80 -2.93 -0.74
N ILE A 168 -22.74 -2.03 -0.44
CA ILE A 168 -23.27 -1.05 -1.40
C ILE A 168 -22.12 -0.20 -1.95
N SER A 169 -21.24 0.28 -1.06
CA SER A 169 -20.08 1.09 -1.44
C SER A 169 -19.13 0.31 -2.37
N ILE A 170 -18.92 -0.99 -2.13
CA ILE A 170 -18.07 -1.86 -2.95
C ILE A 170 -18.71 -2.20 -4.31
N GLN A 171 -20.03 -2.39 -4.37
CA GLN A 171 -20.74 -2.75 -5.60
C GLN A 171 -20.93 -1.54 -6.54
N GLY A 172 -20.79 -0.32 -6.03
CA GLY A 172 -20.96 0.91 -6.79
C GLY A 172 -22.42 1.22 -7.15
N GLU A 173 -23.38 0.52 -6.54
CA GLU A 173 -24.81 0.84 -6.63
C GLU A 173 -25.04 2.18 -5.91
N GLY A 174 -25.31 3.25 -6.67
CA GLY A 174 -25.67 4.55 -6.11
C GLY A 174 -27.17 4.66 -5.83
N GLN A 175 -27.55 5.47 -4.85
CA GLN A 175 -28.94 5.77 -4.46
C GLN A 175 -29.77 4.56 -4.05
N VAL A 176 -29.20 3.66 -3.25
CA VAL A 176 -29.95 2.51 -2.74
C VAL A 176 -30.82 2.93 -1.55
N LEU A 177 -32.12 2.63 -1.58
CA LEU A 177 -32.98 2.67 -0.39
C LEU A 177 -33.55 1.26 -0.14
N ALA A 178 -33.09 0.61 0.92
CA ALA A 178 -33.47 -0.77 1.16
C ALA A 178 -33.69 -1.07 2.65
N ASN A 179 -34.67 -1.94 2.91
CA ASN A 179 -34.82 -2.57 4.21
C ASN A 179 -33.76 -3.68 4.35
N SER A 180 -33.20 -3.88 5.53
CA SER A 180 -32.22 -4.95 5.77
C SER A 180 -32.72 -6.35 5.36
N LEU A 181 -34.03 -6.60 5.41
CA LEU A 181 -34.66 -7.84 4.93
C LEU A 181 -34.43 -8.12 3.43
N PHE A 182 -34.29 -7.07 2.61
CA PHE A 182 -33.94 -7.21 1.19
C PHE A 182 -32.59 -7.93 0.97
N TYR A 183 -31.70 -7.82 1.95
CA TYR A 183 -30.40 -8.48 1.97
C TYR A 183 -30.40 -9.82 2.73
N GLN A 184 -31.51 -10.20 3.40
CA GLN A 184 -31.66 -11.48 4.09
C GLN A 184 -32.27 -12.57 3.19
N ASP A 185 -33.24 -12.24 2.31
CA ASP A 185 -33.88 -13.19 1.39
C ASP A 185 -33.03 -13.51 0.15
N ARG A 186 -32.03 -12.68 -0.14
CA ARG A 186 -30.89 -13.18 -0.87
C ARG A 186 -30.18 -14.11 0.12
N HIS A 187 -30.47 -15.41 0.04
CA HIS A 187 -29.38 -16.39 0.09
C HIS A 187 -28.37 -15.91 -0.95
N ILE A 188 -27.50 -14.96 -0.58
CA ILE A 188 -26.20 -14.84 -1.16
C ILE A 188 -25.67 -16.23 -0.91
N PRO A 189 -25.47 -17.07 -1.94
CA PRO A 189 -24.73 -18.28 -1.73
C PRO A 189 -23.51 -17.80 -0.95
N LEU A 190 -23.25 -18.33 0.24
CA LEU A 190 -21.87 -18.40 0.66
C LEU A 190 -21.22 -19.01 -0.57
N ALA A 191 -20.60 -18.18 -1.42
CA ALA A 191 -19.71 -18.68 -2.41
C ALA A 191 -18.77 -19.46 -1.52
N GLU A 192 -18.91 -20.79 -1.52
CA GLU A 192 -17.89 -21.68 -1.04
C GLU A 192 -16.72 -21.27 -1.91
N ILE A 193 -15.98 -20.27 -1.45
CA ILE A 193 -14.68 -19.96 -1.98
C ILE A 193 -14.02 -21.31 -1.82
N SER A 194 -13.77 -21.98 -2.94
CA SER A 194 -12.88 -23.12 -2.93
C SER A 194 -11.59 -22.54 -2.36
N GLU A 195 -11.33 -22.81 -1.08
CA GLU A 195 -10.25 -22.18 -0.33
C GLU A 195 -8.92 -22.42 -1.07
N SER A 196 -8.85 -23.52 -1.82
CA SER A 196 -7.80 -23.83 -2.78
C SER A 196 -7.62 -22.81 -3.91
N THR A 197 -8.68 -22.32 -4.56
CA THR A 197 -8.57 -21.32 -5.65
C THR A 197 -8.07 -19.99 -5.11
N TYR A 198 -8.64 -19.55 -3.99
CA TYR A 198 -8.22 -18.29 -3.35
C TYR A 198 -6.78 -18.34 -2.84
N LEU A 199 -6.38 -19.43 -2.19
CA LEU A 199 -4.99 -19.63 -1.77
C LEU A 199 -4.04 -19.67 -2.98
N ASN A 200 -4.46 -20.28 -4.08
CA ASN A 200 -3.69 -20.32 -5.31
C ASN A 200 -3.51 -18.92 -5.93
N ASP A 201 -4.55 -18.09 -5.92
CA ASP A 201 -4.47 -16.71 -6.43
C ASP A 201 -3.55 -15.84 -5.57
N LEU A 202 -3.62 -15.98 -4.24
CA LEU A 202 -2.70 -15.33 -3.31
C LEU A 202 -1.24 -15.76 -3.56
N GLU A 203 -1.01 -17.06 -3.79
CA GLU A 203 0.31 -17.59 -4.10
C GLU A 203 0.82 -17.11 -5.47
N ASN A 204 -0.06 -17.02 -6.47
CA ASN A 204 0.23 -16.45 -7.78
C ASN A 204 0.63 -14.97 -7.67
N MET A 205 -0.05 -14.20 -6.82
CA MET A 205 0.30 -12.79 -6.59
C MET A 205 1.69 -12.67 -5.98
N LYS A 206 2.01 -13.48 -4.96
CA LYS A 206 3.35 -13.52 -4.36
C LYS A 206 4.40 -13.88 -5.42
N ASN A 207 4.14 -14.87 -6.26
CA ASN A 207 5.05 -15.29 -7.32
C ASN A 207 5.26 -14.21 -8.39
N ALA A 208 4.22 -13.47 -8.76
CA ALA A 208 4.30 -12.36 -9.71
C ALA A 208 5.14 -11.19 -9.17
N LEU A 209 5.00 -10.87 -7.88
CA LEU A 209 5.89 -9.90 -7.21
C LEU A 209 7.35 -10.39 -7.20
N ILE A 210 7.57 -11.68 -6.93
CA ILE A 210 8.91 -12.29 -6.91
C ILE A 210 9.52 -12.36 -8.32
N SER A 211 8.74 -12.57 -9.38
CA SER A 211 9.25 -12.54 -10.76
C SER A 211 9.51 -11.11 -11.23
N GLY A 212 8.83 -10.12 -10.65
CA GLY A 212 8.88 -8.72 -11.06
C GLY A 212 8.07 -8.44 -12.32
N ASP A 213 7.09 -9.30 -12.61
CA ASP A 213 6.17 -9.18 -13.74
C ASP A 213 4.94 -8.36 -13.32
N VAL A 214 4.95 -7.09 -13.72
CA VAL A 214 3.89 -6.13 -13.36
C VAL A 214 2.55 -6.52 -13.97
N ASP A 215 2.54 -7.01 -15.21
CA ASP A 215 1.30 -7.35 -15.91
C ASP A 215 0.66 -8.60 -15.28
N ALA A 216 1.49 -9.56 -14.85
CA ALA A 216 1.02 -10.71 -14.08
C ALA A 216 0.47 -10.30 -12.70
N VAL A 217 1.08 -9.34 -12.01
CA VAL A 217 0.54 -8.82 -10.74
C VAL A 217 -0.83 -8.20 -10.96
N ASP A 218 -0.98 -7.35 -11.97
CA ASP A 218 -2.24 -6.67 -12.27
C ASP A 218 -3.34 -7.67 -12.65
N ALA A 219 -3.01 -8.69 -13.45
CA ALA A 219 -3.95 -9.74 -13.83
C ALA A 219 -4.44 -10.53 -12.61
N VAL A 220 -3.52 -11.00 -11.76
CA VAL A 220 -3.88 -11.78 -10.55
C VAL A 220 -4.64 -10.91 -9.55
N LEU A 221 -4.24 -9.64 -9.37
CA LEU A 221 -4.96 -8.71 -8.51
C LEU A 221 -6.39 -8.46 -9.03
N HIS A 222 -6.55 -8.35 -10.34
CA HIS A 222 -7.88 -8.24 -10.95
C HIS A 222 -8.72 -9.48 -10.65
N ASP A 223 -8.15 -10.68 -10.81
CA ASP A 223 -8.84 -11.93 -10.50
C ASP A 223 -9.23 -12.02 -9.01
N ILE A 224 -8.32 -11.69 -8.09
CA ILE A 224 -8.60 -11.67 -6.64
C ILE A 224 -9.78 -10.73 -6.32
N LEU A 225 -9.82 -9.55 -6.95
CA LEU A 225 -10.80 -8.52 -6.62
C LEU A 225 -12.13 -8.65 -7.38
N TYR A 226 -12.12 -9.18 -8.59
CA TYR A 226 -13.26 -9.14 -9.53
C TYR A 226 -13.77 -10.51 -10.00
N SER A 227 -13.08 -11.63 -9.69
CA SER A 227 -13.55 -12.97 -10.11
C SER A 227 -14.89 -13.40 -9.52
N GLN A 228 -15.40 -12.73 -8.49
CA GLN A 228 -16.61 -13.12 -7.76
C GLN A 228 -17.62 -11.96 -7.69
N GLN A 229 -18.71 -12.05 -8.46
CA GLN A 229 -19.74 -11.00 -8.57
C GLN A 229 -20.58 -10.74 -7.30
N ASN A 230 -20.46 -11.56 -6.23
CA ASN A 230 -21.22 -11.36 -4.98
C ASN A 230 -20.46 -11.90 -3.75
N THR A 231 -19.45 -11.18 -3.28
CA THR A 231 -18.75 -11.51 -2.03
C THR A 231 -19.42 -10.85 -0.81
N VAL A 232 -19.64 -11.63 0.26
CA VAL A 232 -20.05 -11.12 1.57
C VAL A 232 -18.96 -10.17 2.11
N ALA A 233 -19.33 -9.11 2.84
CA ALA A 233 -18.40 -8.11 3.37
C ALA A 233 -17.18 -8.70 4.11
N ILE A 234 -17.34 -9.79 4.86
CA ILE A 234 -16.25 -10.47 5.56
C ILE A 234 -15.20 -11.07 4.60
N HIS A 235 -15.64 -11.55 3.43
CA HIS A 235 -14.73 -12.06 2.40
C HIS A 235 -13.98 -10.92 1.73
N SER A 236 -14.63 -9.79 1.44
CA SER A 236 -13.95 -8.59 0.93
C SER A 236 -12.91 -8.06 1.93
N LEU A 237 -13.24 -8.08 3.22
CA LEU A 237 -12.30 -7.72 4.28
C LEU A 237 -11.09 -8.68 4.32
N ARG A 238 -11.35 -10.01 4.27
CA ARG A 238 -10.30 -11.04 4.22
C ARG A 238 -9.41 -10.89 2.99
N MET A 239 -9.98 -10.60 1.82
CA MET A 239 -9.25 -10.35 0.58
C MET A 239 -8.32 -9.15 0.71
N TYR A 240 -8.86 -8.03 1.18
CA TYR A 240 -8.07 -6.81 1.41
C TYR A 240 -6.91 -7.07 2.37
N HIS A 241 -7.16 -7.70 3.52
CA HIS A 241 -6.09 -8.03 4.47
C HIS A 241 -5.05 -8.97 3.89
N SER A 242 -5.48 -9.99 3.13
CA SER A 242 -4.53 -10.95 2.56
C SER A 242 -3.63 -10.32 1.48
N VAL A 243 -4.18 -9.42 0.66
CA VAL A 243 -3.38 -8.64 -0.30
C VAL A 243 -2.39 -7.74 0.43
N CYS A 244 -2.84 -7.06 1.49
CA CYS A 244 -1.99 -6.24 2.34
C CYS A 244 -0.86 -7.05 2.98
N ASP A 245 -1.16 -8.24 3.52
CA ASP A 245 -0.19 -9.13 4.15
C ASP A 245 0.85 -9.64 3.15
N ILE A 246 0.44 -9.95 1.91
CA ILE A 246 1.38 -10.33 0.83
C ILE A 246 2.34 -9.18 0.53
N ILE A 247 1.84 -7.95 0.42
CA ILE A 247 2.68 -6.78 0.17
C ILE A 247 3.67 -6.56 1.32
N LEU A 248 3.21 -6.61 2.56
CA LEU A 248 4.07 -6.43 3.73
C LEU A 248 5.12 -7.53 3.82
N SER A 249 4.72 -8.80 3.66
CA SER A 249 5.64 -9.93 3.62
C SER A 249 6.68 -9.78 2.50
N TYR A 250 6.28 -9.29 1.31
CA TYR A 250 7.22 -9.06 0.22
C TYR A 250 8.23 -7.93 0.54
N ILE A 251 7.79 -6.85 1.19
CA ILE A 251 8.67 -5.75 1.63
C ILE A 251 9.69 -6.26 2.63
N GLU A 252 9.25 -7.06 3.61
CA GLU A 252 10.10 -7.68 4.63
C GLU A 252 11.08 -8.67 4.03
N ASP A 253 10.60 -9.61 3.20
CA ASP A 253 11.40 -10.66 2.56
C ASP A 253 12.51 -10.06 1.68
N MET A 254 12.24 -8.91 1.06
CA MET A 254 13.21 -8.20 0.22
C MET A 254 14.12 -7.24 0.99
N GLY A 255 13.92 -7.09 2.32
CA GLY A 255 14.68 -6.18 3.17
C GLY A 255 14.51 -4.72 2.79
N MET A 256 13.32 -4.34 2.33
CA MET A 256 13.01 -2.98 1.84
C MET A 256 12.29 -2.12 2.89
N SER A 257 12.08 -2.63 4.10
CA SER A 257 11.33 -1.99 5.18
C SER A 257 11.79 -0.54 5.44
N ASP A 258 13.09 -0.31 5.58
CA ASP A 258 13.64 1.02 5.89
C ASP A 258 13.42 2.06 4.77
N SER A 259 13.36 1.61 3.51
CA SER A 259 13.21 2.49 2.34
C SER A 259 11.76 2.77 1.98
N LEU A 260 10.84 1.87 2.36
CA LEU A 260 9.46 1.89 1.89
C LEU A 260 8.45 2.24 2.97
N LEU A 261 8.73 1.92 4.24
CA LEU A 261 7.89 2.35 5.37
C LEU A 261 7.96 3.86 5.61
N SER A 262 8.70 4.63 4.79
CA SER A 262 8.65 6.09 4.78
C SER A 262 7.76 6.67 3.68
N LEU A 263 7.25 5.84 2.76
CA LEU A 263 6.43 6.30 1.64
C LEU A 263 4.97 6.50 2.08
N PRO A 264 4.38 7.69 1.86
CA PRO A 264 2.97 7.94 2.19
C PRO A 264 2.02 6.95 1.50
N SER A 265 2.32 6.54 0.27
CA SER A 265 1.51 5.58 -0.50
C SER A 265 1.41 4.20 0.14
N VAL A 266 2.48 3.76 0.83
CA VAL A 266 2.48 2.49 1.58
C VAL A 266 1.51 2.62 2.75
N PHE A 267 1.62 3.68 3.54
CA PHE A 267 0.69 3.91 4.67
C PHE A 267 -0.76 4.09 4.25
N GLU A 268 -1.02 4.85 3.17
CA GLU A 268 -2.38 5.11 2.69
C GLU A 268 -3.14 3.83 2.34
N ILE A 269 -2.46 2.80 1.84
CA ILE A 269 -3.07 1.51 1.52
C ILE A 269 -3.51 0.77 2.79
N PHE A 270 -2.82 0.93 3.93
CA PHE A 270 -3.09 0.17 5.16
C PHE A 270 -3.98 0.89 6.18
N HIS A 271 -4.27 2.18 5.99
CA HIS A 271 -4.95 3.00 7.00
C HIS A 271 -6.46 3.15 6.79
N GLN A 272 -6.98 2.97 5.57
CA GLN A 272 -8.40 3.13 5.25
C GLN A 272 -8.90 2.08 4.27
N TYR A 273 -10.08 1.53 4.53
CA TYR A 273 -10.81 0.73 3.56
C TYR A 273 -11.37 1.68 2.49
N GLU A 274 -10.90 1.51 1.27
CA GLU A 274 -11.33 2.30 0.12
C GLU A 274 -12.19 1.46 -0.83
N ASP A 275 -12.84 2.14 -1.78
CA ASP A 275 -13.54 1.50 -2.89
C ASP A 275 -12.62 0.48 -3.61
N ARG A 276 -13.20 -0.62 -4.09
CA ARG A 276 -12.44 -1.73 -4.71
C ARG A 276 -11.58 -1.25 -5.89
N ALA A 277 -12.08 -0.33 -6.71
CA ALA A 277 -11.31 0.20 -7.84
C ALA A 277 -10.16 1.08 -7.37
N ILE A 278 -10.38 1.91 -6.34
CA ILE A 278 -9.32 2.73 -5.75
C ILE A 278 -8.25 1.84 -5.10
N PHE A 279 -8.66 0.80 -4.39
CA PHE A 279 -7.73 -0.18 -3.81
C PHE A 279 -6.90 -0.87 -4.89
N TYR A 280 -7.54 -1.32 -5.98
CA TYR A 280 -6.85 -1.89 -7.15
C TYR A 280 -5.78 -0.93 -7.69
N ASP A 281 -6.15 0.32 -7.97
CA ASP A 281 -5.24 1.32 -8.53
C ASP A 281 -4.03 1.58 -7.61
N LYS A 282 -4.27 1.69 -6.29
CA LYS A 282 -3.21 1.91 -5.31
C LYS A 282 -2.28 0.70 -5.17
N VAL A 283 -2.83 -0.50 -5.07
CA VAL A 283 -2.05 -1.74 -4.95
C VAL A 283 -1.23 -1.99 -6.22
N SER A 284 -1.80 -1.74 -7.41
CA SER A 284 -1.08 -1.81 -8.68
C SER A 284 0.08 -0.79 -8.72
N ALA A 285 -0.20 0.47 -8.37
CA ALA A 285 0.81 1.52 -8.31
C ALA A 285 1.94 1.19 -7.32
N LEU A 286 1.60 0.70 -6.13
CA LEU A 286 2.59 0.28 -5.14
C LEU A 286 3.41 -0.90 -5.66
N SER A 287 2.78 -1.92 -6.23
CA SER A 287 3.47 -3.10 -6.79
C SER A 287 4.52 -2.70 -7.83
N ARG A 288 4.23 -1.72 -8.69
CA ARG A 288 5.18 -1.14 -9.66
C ARG A 288 6.38 -0.49 -8.95
N ILE A 289 6.14 0.31 -7.92
CA ILE A 289 7.20 0.94 -7.10
C ILE A 289 8.07 -0.13 -6.43
N LEU A 290 7.47 -1.16 -5.84
CA LEU A 290 8.18 -2.25 -5.16
C LEU A 290 9.10 -3.01 -6.11
N ILE A 291 8.61 -3.32 -7.32
CA ILE A 291 9.38 -4.02 -8.34
C ILE A 291 10.56 -3.16 -8.82
N GLU A 292 10.35 -1.86 -9.00
CA GLU A 292 11.40 -0.94 -9.42
C GLU A 292 12.47 -0.73 -8.33
N GLN A 293 12.05 -0.54 -7.08
CA GLN A 293 12.96 -0.45 -5.93
C GLN A 293 13.80 -1.70 -5.77
N ARG A 294 13.19 -2.87 -5.96
CA ARG A 294 13.94 -4.13 -5.99
C ARG A 294 14.99 -4.12 -7.09
N LYS A 295 14.67 -3.70 -8.32
CA LYS A 295 15.66 -3.63 -9.41
C LYS A 295 16.85 -2.74 -9.03
N GLN A 296 16.61 -1.60 -8.39
CA GLN A 296 17.65 -0.68 -7.92
C GLN A 296 18.52 -1.29 -6.80
N LEU A 297 17.93 -2.05 -5.88
CA LEU A 297 18.68 -2.78 -4.85
C LEU A 297 19.55 -3.89 -5.46
N TYR A 298 19.03 -4.61 -6.45
CA TYR A 298 19.83 -5.63 -7.15
C TYR A 298 20.93 -5.00 -8.01
N SER A 299 20.70 -3.86 -8.67
CA SER A 299 21.75 -3.17 -9.44
C SER A 299 22.85 -2.65 -8.52
N SER A 300 22.51 -1.96 -7.44
CA SER A 300 23.48 -1.44 -6.47
C SER A 300 24.31 -2.55 -5.80
N ARG A 301 23.69 -3.68 -5.43
CA ARG A 301 24.43 -4.86 -4.91
C ARG A 301 25.37 -5.47 -5.95
N ARG A 302 24.94 -5.56 -7.21
CA ARG A 302 25.81 -6.02 -8.31
C ARG A 302 26.98 -5.07 -8.52
N GLU A 303 26.73 -3.77 -8.58
CA GLU A 303 27.78 -2.75 -8.71
C GLU A 303 28.79 -2.83 -7.57
N ALA A 304 28.33 -2.97 -6.33
CA ALA A 304 29.19 -3.15 -5.16
C ALA A 304 30.04 -4.44 -5.26
N LEU A 305 29.44 -5.55 -5.71
CA LEU A 305 30.17 -6.79 -5.95
C LEU A 305 31.24 -6.62 -7.03
N ILE A 306 30.90 -6.00 -8.17
CA ILE A 306 31.85 -5.73 -9.26
C ILE A 306 32.99 -4.84 -8.80
N HIS A 307 32.70 -3.80 -8.01
CA HIS A 307 33.72 -2.93 -7.44
C HIS A 307 34.69 -3.70 -6.52
N ARG A 308 34.16 -4.56 -5.64
CA ARG A 308 35.00 -5.41 -4.77
C ARG A 308 35.86 -6.39 -5.58
N ILE A 309 35.33 -6.96 -6.65
CA ILE A 309 36.07 -7.85 -7.54
C ILE A 309 37.20 -7.09 -8.24
N ASN A 310 36.95 -5.88 -8.76
CA ASN A 310 37.99 -5.04 -9.35
C ASN A 310 39.14 -4.73 -8.38
N ASN A 311 38.80 -4.42 -7.13
CA ASN A 311 39.79 -4.17 -6.08
C ASN A 311 40.59 -5.45 -5.76
N PHE A 312 39.92 -6.60 -5.69
CA PHE A 312 40.57 -7.89 -5.49
C PHE A 312 41.52 -8.26 -6.63
N ILE A 313 41.10 -8.10 -7.90
CA ILE A 313 41.95 -8.33 -9.07
C ILE A 313 43.20 -7.46 -8.98
N SER A 314 43.02 -6.15 -8.71
CA SER A 314 44.13 -5.19 -8.63
C SER A 314 45.13 -5.53 -7.53
N ALA A 315 44.65 -6.00 -6.37
CA ALA A 315 45.49 -6.38 -5.24
C ALA A 315 46.24 -7.71 -5.45
N ASN A 316 45.82 -8.55 -6.41
CA ASN A 316 46.31 -9.92 -6.55
C ASN A 316 46.88 -10.24 -7.95
N LEU A 317 47.26 -9.22 -8.74
CA LEU A 317 47.73 -9.41 -10.12
C LEU A 317 48.93 -10.38 -10.25
N SER A 318 49.79 -10.45 -9.23
CA SER A 318 50.97 -11.32 -9.15
C SER A 318 50.64 -12.80 -8.91
N SER A 319 49.43 -13.10 -8.44
CA SER A 319 48.99 -14.45 -8.08
C SER A 319 48.34 -15.18 -9.25
N ASP A 320 48.08 -16.48 -9.10
CA ASP A 320 47.22 -17.20 -10.05
C ASP A 320 45.79 -16.67 -9.91
N LEU A 321 45.30 -15.97 -10.95
CA LEU A 321 43.96 -15.40 -10.97
C LEU A 321 43.19 -16.00 -12.13
N SER A 322 42.00 -16.49 -11.83
CA SER A 322 41.04 -16.99 -12.80
C SER A 322 39.62 -16.63 -12.37
N LEU A 323 38.69 -16.72 -13.32
CA LEU A 323 37.27 -16.58 -13.01
C LEU A 323 36.85 -17.55 -11.89
N GLN A 324 37.37 -18.77 -11.87
CA GLN A 324 37.08 -19.76 -10.85
C GLN A 324 37.54 -19.31 -9.46
N ILE A 325 38.78 -18.85 -9.33
CA ILE A 325 39.32 -18.39 -8.04
C ILE A 325 38.53 -17.19 -7.50
N ILE A 326 38.15 -16.25 -8.37
CA ILE A 326 37.34 -15.09 -7.98
C ILE A 326 35.93 -15.55 -7.58
N SER A 327 35.34 -16.47 -8.33
CA SER A 327 34.03 -17.06 -8.02
C SER A 327 34.02 -17.72 -6.64
N ASP A 328 35.05 -18.52 -6.34
CA ASP A 328 35.20 -19.21 -5.05
C ASP A 328 35.44 -18.21 -3.91
N THR A 329 36.28 -17.18 -4.13
CA THR A 329 36.59 -16.15 -3.14
C THR A 329 35.37 -15.31 -2.75
N PHE A 330 34.50 -15.01 -3.71
CA PHE A 330 33.30 -14.20 -3.50
C PHE A 330 32.03 -15.04 -3.27
N TYR A 331 32.15 -16.38 -3.25
CA TYR A 331 31.03 -17.32 -3.09
C TYR A 331 29.93 -17.13 -4.14
N VAL A 332 30.33 -16.90 -5.40
CA VAL A 332 29.42 -16.66 -6.52
C VAL A 332 29.61 -17.73 -7.59
N ASN A 333 28.53 -18.17 -8.22
CA ASN A 333 28.62 -19.11 -9.35
C ASN A 333 29.43 -18.50 -10.54
N PRO A 334 30.40 -19.22 -11.14
CA PRO A 334 31.23 -18.71 -12.23
C PRO A 334 30.47 -18.23 -13.46
N SER A 335 29.41 -18.94 -13.87
CA SER A 335 28.57 -18.56 -15.00
C SER A 335 27.79 -17.28 -14.73
N TYR A 336 27.26 -17.13 -13.51
CA TYR A 336 26.60 -15.90 -13.08
C TYR A 336 27.57 -14.73 -13.05
N LEU A 337 28.74 -14.91 -12.43
CA LEU A 337 29.78 -13.87 -12.36
C LEU A 337 30.23 -13.43 -13.75
N SER A 338 30.52 -14.37 -14.66
CA SER A 338 30.92 -14.04 -16.03
C SER A 338 29.87 -13.18 -16.74
N ARG A 339 28.58 -13.48 -16.56
CA ARG A 339 27.48 -12.73 -17.18
C ARG A 339 27.38 -11.31 -16.61
N ILE A 340 27.30 -11.18 -15.28
CA ILE A 340 27.11 -9.85 -14.66
C ILE A 340 28.33 -8.96 -14.84
N TYR A 341 29.54 -9.52 -14.87
CA TYR A 341 30.77 -8.76 -15.04
C TYR A 341 30.90 -8.20 -16.45
N LYS A 342 30.65 -9.04 -17.47
CA LYS A 342 30.66 -8.61 -18.87
C LYS A 342 29.59 -7.57 -19.15
N GLN A 343 28.41 -7.70 -18.54
CA GLN A 343 27.34 -6.71 -18.67
C GLN A 343 27.72 -5.36 -18.04
N ALA A 344 28.40 -5.36 -16.90
CA ALA A 344 28.77 -4.15 -16.18
C ALA A 344 29.99 -3.41 -16.78
N ILE A 345 31.03 -4.15 -17.18
CA ILE A 345 32.34 -3.59 -17.58
C ILE A 345 32.54 -3.68 -19.12
N GLY A 346 31.68 -4.41 -19.84
CA GLY A 346 31.75 -4.56 -21.30
C GLY A 346 32.73 -5.64 -21.80
N HIS A 347 33.57 -6.18 -20.91
CA HIS A 347 34.54 -7.23 -21.21
C HIS A 347 34.61 -8.26 -20.07
N THR A 348 35.24 -9.40 -20.33
CA THR A 348 35.28 -10.53 -19.38
C THR A 348 36.29 -10.31 -18.27
N VAL A 349 36.10 -11.02 -17.14
CA VAL A 349 37.06 -11.03 -16.02
C VAL A 349 38.48 -11.40 -16.47
N GLY A 350 38.62 -12.35 -17.40
CA GLY A 350 39.93 -12.75 -17.93
C GLY A 350 40.61 -11.68 -18.78
N GLU A 351 39.82 -10.91 -19.53
CA GLU A 351 40.31 -9.76 -20.28
C GLU A 351 40.76 -8.65 -19.33
N GLU A 352 39.97 -8.32 -18.31
CA GLU A 352 40.33 -7.33 -17.28
C GLU A 352 41.64 -7.69 -16.57
N ILE A 353 41.80 -8.95 -16.13
CA ILE A 353 43.05 -9.43 -15.50
C ILE A 353 44.23 -9.21 -16.45
N THR A 354 44.04 -9.55 -17.73
CA THR A 354 45.09 -9.38 -18.75
C THR A 354 45.43 -7.90 -18.93
N ASP A 355 44.43 -7.03 -19.04
CA ASP A 355 44.62 -5.61 -19.28
C ASP A 355 45.33 -4.94 -18.11
N ARG A 356 44.91 -5.21 -16.87
CA ARG A 356 45.62 -4.72 -15.67
C ARG A 356 47.05 -5.23 -15.56
N ARG A 357 47.30 -6.50 -15.94
CA ARG A 357 48.67 -7.05 -16.01
C ARG A 357 49.52 -6.34 -17.07
N MET A 358 48.96 -6.03 -18.25
CA MET A 358 49.68 -5.29 -19.29
C MET A 358 50.00 -3.86 -18.85
N GLU A 359 49.07 -3.18 -18.18
CA GLU A 359 49.34 -1.86 -17.63
C GLU A 359 50.47 -1.89 -16.59
N MET A 360 50.46 -2.87 -15.68
CA MET A 360 51.53 -3.05 -14.71
C MET A 360 52.86 -3.40 -15.39
N ALA A 361 52.83 -4.27 -16.40
CA ALA A 361 54.01 -4.62 -17.19
C ALA A 361 54.65 -3.38 -17.83
N LYS A 362 53.85 -2.51 -18.47
CA LYS A 362 54.33 -1.25 -19.05
C LYS A 362 54.99 -0.35 -18.01
N LYS A 363 54.40 -0.24 -16.82
CA LYS A 363 54.99 0.53 -15.70
C LYS A 363 56.32 -0.04 -15.24
N LEU A 364 56.43 -1.36 -15.13
CA LEU A 364 57.67 -2.05 -14.72
C LEU A 364 58.74 -2.04 -15.80
N LEU A 365 58.37 -2.15 -17.09
CA LEU A 365 59.30 -2.12 -18.21
C LEU A 365 60.05 -0.79 -18.32
N LEU A 366 59.46 0.31 -17.86
CA LEU A 366 60.10 1.63 -17.79
C LEU A 366 61.13 1.76 -16.65
N ARG A 367 61.21 0.78 -15.74
CA ARG A 367 62.23 0.71 -14.69
C ARG A 367 63.38 -0.19 -15.18
N MET A 368 64.54 0.40 -15.49
CA MET A 368 65.65 -0.26 -16.20
C MET A 368 66.24 -1.49 -15.50
N GLU A 369 65.97 -1.67 -14.20
CA GLU A 369 66.62 -2.69 -13.36
C GLU A 369 65.95 -4.08 -13.47
N TYR A 370 64.73 -4.17 -14.01
CA TYR A 370 63.99 -5.43 -14.06
C TYR A 370 64.20 -6.18 -15.37
N LYS A 371 64.65 -7.45 -15.28
CA LYS A 371 64.66 -8.37 -16.41
C LYS A 371 63.22 -8.70 -16.83
N VAL A 372 62.97 -8.85 -18.14
CA VAL A 372 61.64 -9.18 -18.68
C VAL A 372 61.07 -10.46 -18.06
N SER A 373 61.92 -11.44 -17.74
CA SER A 373 61.54 -12.67 -17.03
C SER A 373 61.04 -12.42 -15.61
N HIS A 374 61.64 -11.47 -14.87
CA HIS A 374 61.19 -11.11 -13.52
C HIS A 374 59.85 -10.37 -13.58
N ILE A 375 59.70 -9.42 -14.53
CA ILE A 375 58.44 -8.70 -14.74
C ILE A 375 57.31 -9.68 -15.04
N ALA A 376 57.55 -10.69 -15.88
CA ALA A 376 56.55 -11.71 -16.19
C ALA A 376 56.08 -12.45 -14.92
N HIS A 377 57.00 -12.80 -14.03
CA HIS A 377 56.67 -13.47 -12.78
C HIS A 377 55.92 -12.54 -11.82
N ASP A 378 56.39 -11.31 -11.64
CA ASP A 378 55.83 -10.32 -10.71
C ASP A 378 54.40 -9.89 -11.07
N ILE A 379 54.00 -10.06 -12.34
CA ILE A 379 52.63 -9.80 -12.80
C ILE A 379 51.81 -11.09 -13.00
N GLY A 380 52.28 -12.22 -12.49
CA GLY A 380 51.51 -13.46 -12.40
C GLY A 380 51.51 -14.36 -13.65
N TYR A 381 52.48 -14.21 -14.55
CA TYR A 381 52.73 -15.19 -15.62
C TYR A 381 53.76 -16.24 -15.20
N LYS A 382 53.40 -17.51 -15.34
CA LYS A 382 54.28 -18.65 -15.06
C LYS A 382 55.43 -18.81 -16.07
N SER A 383 55.30 -18.22 -17.27
CA SER A 383 56.30 -18.30 -18.35
C SER A 383 56.51 -16.95 -19.02
N ALA A 384 57.78 -16.51 -19.05
CA ALA A 384 58.20 -15.29 -19.75
C ALA A 384 57.93 -15.35 -21.27
N ALA A 385 57.99 -16.54 -21.86
CA ALA A 385 57.68 -16.74 -23.28
C ALA A 385 56.18 -16.52 -23.55
N TYR A 386 55.31 -17.03 -22.68
CA TYR A 386 53.87 -16.81 -22.80
C TYR A 386 53.51 -15.34 -22.60
N PHE A 387 54.07 -14.70 -21.57
CA PHE A 387 53.94 -13.25 -21.36
C PHE A 387 54.35 -12.46 -22.61
N THR A 388 55.53 -12.73 -23.17
CA THR A 388 56.04 -12.04 -24.37
C THR A 388 55.08 -12.14 -25.55
N ARG A 389 54.47 -13.31 -25.76
CA ARG A 389 53.47 -13.52 -26.82
C ARG A 389 52.18 -12.71 -26.57
N VAL A 390 51.69 -12.71 -25.33
CA VAL A 390 50.49 -11.94 -24.95
C VAL A 390 50.74 -10.43 -25.07
N PHE A 391 51.89 -9.95 -24.58
CA PHE A 391 52.28 -8.55 -24.65
C PHE A 391 52.41 -8.09 -26.10
N LYS A 392 53.11 -8.85 -26.95
CA LYS A 392 53.22 -8.53 -28.40
C LYS A 392 51.86 -8.50 -29.09
N LYS A 393 50.95 -9.40 -28.73
CA LYS A 393 49.57 -9.40 -29.27
C LYS A 393 48.80 -8.13 -28.87
N ARG A 394 49.02 -7.62 -27.66
CA ARG A 394 48.29 -6.45 -27.11
C ARG A 394 48.90 -5.12 -27.55
N GLU A 395 50.21 -5.00 -27.58
CA GLU A 395 50.94 -3.73 -27.78
C GLU A 395 51.65 -3.65 -29.15
N GLY A 396 51.57 -4.69 -29.98
CA GLY A 396 52.20 -4.77 -31.31
C GLY A 396 53.65 -5.22 -31.30
N ASP A 397 54.40 -4.91 -30.25
CA ASP A 397 55.84 -5.18 -30.12
C ASP A 397 56.17 -6.10 -28.94
N SER A 398 57.33 -6.76 -29.00
CA SER A 398 57.83 -7.52 -27.84
C SER A 398 58.12 -6.57 -26.66
N PRO A 399 58.05 -7.04 -25.40
CA PRO A 399 58.34 -6.22 -24.23
C PRO A 399 59.69 -5.48 -24.29
N GLN A 400 60.71 -6.12 -24.89
CA GLN A 400 62.05 -5.53 -25.03
C GLN A 400 62.06 -4.42 -26.09
N VAL A 401 61.50 -4.67 -27.27
CA VAL A 401 61.39 -3.65 -28.33
C VAL A 401 60.51 -2.48 -27.87
N TRP A 402 59.42 -2.76 -27.16
CA TRP A 402 58.55 -1.74 -26.56
C TRP A 402 59.33 -0.89 -25.55
N ARG A 403 60.16 -1.52 -24.70
CA ARG A 403 61.03 -0.81 -23.74
C ARG A 403 62.03 0.10 -24.46
N GLU A 404 62.76 -0.42 -25.43
CA GLU A 404 63.78 0.32 -26.20
C GLU A 404 63.16 1.56 -26.86
N ARG A 405 62.05 1.38 -27.60
CA ARG A 405 61.31 2.47 -28.25
C ARG A 405 60.83 3.55 -27.27
N ASN A 406 60.27 3.14 -26.12
CA ASN A 406 59.74 4.11 -25.14
C ASN A 406 60.84 4.84 -24.36
N MET A 407 62.05 4.26 -24.27
CA MET A 407 63.21 4.92 -23.68
C MET A 407 63.83 5.93 -24.65
N GLU A 408 63.96 5.60 -25.92
CA GLU A 408 64.43 6.50 -26.98
C GLU A 408 63.54 7.75 -27.08
N ASN A 409 62.22 7.57 -27.14
CA ASN A 409 61.23 8.65 -27.11
C ASN A 409 61.27 9.52 -25.83
N ARG A 410 61.80 9.00 -24.70
CA ARG A 410 61.97 9.76 -23.45
C ARG A 410 63.26 10.57 -23.43
N LEU A 411 64.28 10.12 -24.15
CA LEU A 411 65.57 10.82 -24.29
C LEU A 411 65.48 11.95 -25.33
N GLU A 412 64.64 11.80 -26.37
CA GLU A 412 64.37 12.87 -27.36
C GLU A 412 63.45 13.99 -26.85
N LYS A 413 62.74 13.77 -25.74
CA LYS A 413 61.83 14.75 -25.10
C LYS A 413 62.40 15.43 -23.85
N LYS A 414 63.64 15.11 -23.46
CA LYS A 414 64.41 15.84 -22.45
C LYS A 414 65.41 16.73 -23.15
#